data_AF-A0A496Q7F4-F1
#
_entry.id   AF-A0A496Q7F4-F1
#
_cell.length_a   1.000
_cell.length_b   1.000
_cell.length_c   1.000
_cell.angle_alpha   90.00
_cell.angle_beta   90.00
_cell.angle_gamma   90.00
#
_symmetry.space_group_name_H-M   'P 1'
#
loop_
_entity.id
_entity.type
_entity.pdbx_description
1 polymer ?
#
loop_
_entity_poly.entity_id
_entity_poly.type
_entity_poly.pdbx_seq_one_letter_code
_entity_poly.pdbx_strand_id
1 'polypeptide(L)' 'MHVGGRTQIVSFHIPKNILRALDRLVEMGVFNNRSEAIRLALYKLIEEYRDFLLEETRGPIPRPVLGFR' A
#
# COMPACT_ATOMS: atom_id res chain seq x y z
N MET A 1 -5.31 13.79 -17.84
CA MET A 1 -4.84 14.52 -16.64
C MET A 1 -3.53 13.89 -16.19
N HIS A 2 -2.38 14.45 -16.58
CA HIS A 2 -1.08 13.99 -16.07
C HIS A 2 -0.84 14.69 -14.74
N VAL A 3 -1.30 14.10 -13.63
CA VAL A 3 -0.84 14.51 -12.31
C VAL A 3 0.52 13.84 -12.12
N GLY A 4 1.58 14.53 -12.52
CA GLY A 4 2.95 14.16 -12.18
C GLY A 4 3.18 14.34 -10.69
N GLY A 5 2.64 13.41 -9.89
CA GLY A 5 2.86 13.36 -8.45
C GLY A 5 4.34 13.11 -8.19
N ARG A 6 5.02 14.07 -7.55
CA ARG A 6 6.40 13.87 -7.11
C ARG A 6 6.43 12.64 -6.20
N THR A 7 7.28 11.67 -6.51
CA THR A 7 7.48 10.50 -5.63
C THR A 7 8.09 10.99 -4.32
N GLN A 8 7.45 10.66 -3.20
CA GLN A 8 7.97 10.97 -1.86
C GLN A 8 8.61 9.72 -1.26
N ILE A 9 9.80 9.87 -0.67
CA ILE A 9 10.45 8.80 0.10
C ILE A 9 9.82 8.78 1.48
N VAL A 10 9.31 7.62 1.87
CA VAL A 10 8.73 7.38 3.19
C VAL A 10 9.44 6.20 3.85
N SER A 11 9.68 6.30 5.16
CA SER A 11 10.30 5.24 5.96
C SER A 11 9.24 4.61 6.86
N PHE A 12 9.17 3.28 6.88
CA PHE A 12 8.28 2.53 7.76
C PHE A 12 8.95 1.26 8.26
N HIS A 13 8.44 0.71 9.37
CA HIS A 13 8.91 -0.54 9.93
C HIS A 13 8.12 -1.71 9.32
N ILE A 14 8.85 -2.74 8.90
CA ILE A 14 8.29 -3.94 8.27
C ILE A 14 8.96 -5.17 8.89
N PRO A 15 8.17 -6.20 9.29
CA PRO A 15 8.72 -7.47 9.72
C PRO A 15 9.66 -8.09 8.67
N LYS A 16 10.81 -8.62 9.12
CA LYS A 16 11.87 -9.15 8.24
C LYS A 16 11.38 -10.27 7.32
N ASN A 17 10.43 -11.10 7.76
CA ASN A 17 9.85 -12.17 6.96
C ASN A 17 9.07 -11.63 5.75
N ILE A 18 8.32 -10.54 5.92
CA ILE A 18 7.59 -9.89 4.82
C ILE A 18 8.57 -9.27 3.85
N LEU A 19 9.62 -8.60 4.35
CA LEU A 19 10.64 -8.01 3.48
C LEU A 19 11.35 -9.09 2.63
N ARG A 20 11.69 -10.24 3.24
CA ARG A 20 12.26 -11.36 2.49
C ARG A 20 11.32 -11.95 1.44
N ALA A 21 10.02 -12.02 1.74
CA ALA A 21 9.05 -12.49 0.75
C ALA A 21 8.95 -11.52 -0.43
N LEU A 22 8.96 -10.21 -0.15
CA LEU A 22 9.00 -9.17 -1.18
C LEU A 22 10.28 -9.28 -2.03
N ASP A 23 11.43 -9.49 -1.41
CA ASP A 23 12.72 -9.66 -2.09
C ASP A 23 12.70 -10.82 -3.07
N ARG A 24 12.14 -11.97 -2.67
CA ARG A 24 12.00 -13.12 -3.57
C ARG A 24 11.19 -12.80 -4.82
N LEU A 25 10.14 -11.98 -4.70
CA LEU A 25 9.34 -11.59 -5.87
C LEU A 25 10.16 -10.74 -6.85
N VAL A 26 11.07 -9.90 -6.35
CA VAL A 26 11.99 -9.11 -7.17
C VAL A 26 13.06 -10.02 -7.79
N GLU A 27 13.66 -10.91 -7.00
CA GLU A 27 14.68 -11.88 -7.45
C GLU A 27 14.14 -12.83 -8.54
N MET A 28 12.87 -13.22 -8.44
CA MET A 28 12.18 -14.04 -9.44
C MET A 28 11.84 -13.26 -10.72
N GLY A 29 12.07 -11.95 -10.77
CA GLY A 29 11.74 -11.09 -11.91
C GLY A 29 10.25 -10.77 -12.03
N VAL A 30 9.44 -11.03 -10.99
CA VAL A 30 8.01 -10.65 -10.97
C VAL A 30 7.85 -9.13 -10.91
N PHE A 31 8.77 -8.47 -10.20
CA PHE A 31 8.87 -7.01 -10.14
C PHE A 31 10.30 -6.56 -10.40
N ASN A 32 10.48 -5.38 -10.99
CA ASN A 32 11.79 -4.82 -11.29
C ASN A 32 12.53 -4.36 -10.02
N ASN A 33 11.78 -3.91 -9.00
CA ASN A 33 12.32 -3.46 -7.73
C ASN A 33 11.26 -3.48 -6.61
N ARG A 34 11.74 -3.35 -5.35
CA ARG A 34 10.87 -3.28 -4.16
C ARG A 34 9.85 -2.16 -4.24
N SER A 35 10.23 -0.99 -4.74
CA SER A 35 9.33 0.18 -4.78
C SER A 35 8.15 -0.04 -5.72
N GLU A 36 8.35 -0.73 -6.84
CA GLU A 36 7.27 -1.12 -7.75
C GLU A 36 6.30 -2.09 -7.07
N ALA A 37 6.82 -3.15 -6.45
CA ALA A 37 6.01 -4.12 -5.74
C ALA A 37 5.20 -3.48 -4.60
N ILE A 38 5.83 -2.59 -3.82
CA ILE A 38 5.18 -1.84 -2.73
C ILE A 38 4.10 -0.90 -3.28
N ARG A 39 4.37 -0.17 -4.37
CA ARG A 39 3.37 0.70 -4.99
C ARG A 39 2.13 -0.07 -5.42
N LEU A 40 2.30 -1.24 -6.05
CA LEU A 40 1.17 -2.08 -6.43
C LEU A 40 0.40 -2.60 -5.21
N ALA A 41 1.10 -3.04 -4.16
CA ALA A 41 0.47 -3.49 -2.92
C ALA A 41 -0.37 -2.38 -2.28
N LEU A 42 0.17 -1.16 -2.20
CA LEU A 42 -0.54 0.00 -1.67
C LEU A 42 -1.72 0.41 -2.56
N TYR A 43 -1.56 0.38 -3.88
CA TYR A 43 -2.65 0.66 -4.82
C TYR A 43 -3.81 -0.32 -4.63
N LYS A 44 -3.51 -1.62 -4.55
CA LYS A 44 -4.53 -2.67 -4.31
C LYS A 44 -5.23 -2.47 -2.97
N LEU A 45 -4.48 -2.16 -1.91
CA LEU A 45 -5.06 -1.85 -0.60
C LEU A 45 -6.00 -0.64 -0.69
N ILE A 46 -5.57 0.45 -1.34
CA ILE A 46 -6.41 1.66 -1.46
C ILE A 46 -7.67 1.38 -2.30
N GLU A 47 -7.56 0.61 -3.38
CA GLU A 47 -8.73 0.20 -4.17
C GLU A 47 -9.71 -0.67 -3.37
N GLU A 48 -9.21 -1.60 -2.57
CA GLU A 48 -10.03 -2.45 -1.70
C GLU A 48 -10.83 -1.63 -0.66
N TYR A 49 -10.25 -0.54 -0.16
CA TYR A 49 -10.88 0.34 0.83
C TYR A 49 -11.40 1.65 0.22
N ARG A 50 -11.63 1.69 -1.10
CA ARG A 50 -12.03 2.92 -1.80
C ARG A 50 -13.33 3.50 -1.26
N ASP A 51 -14.32 2.66 -0.97
CA ASP A 51 -15.62 3.10 -0.48
C ASP A 51 -15.50 3.79 0.90
N PHE A 52 -14.65 3.27 1.79
CA PHE A 52 -14.34 3.91 3.08
C PHE A 52 -13.73 5.30 2.91
N LEU A 53 -12.81 5.46 1.94
CA LEU A 53 -12.21 6.77 1.64
C LEU A 53 -13.21 7.77 1.06
N LEU A 54 -14.21 7.30 0.30
CA LEU A 54 -15.27 8.14 -0.23
C LEU A 54 -16.30 8.53 0.84
N GLU A 55 -16.57 7.64 1.80
CA GLU A 55 -17.46 7.89 2.94
C GLU A 55 -16.87 8.89 3.95
N GLU A 56 -15.54 8.94 4.12
CA GLU A 56 -14.81 9.97 4.90
C GLU A 56 -15.21 11.41 4.47
N THR A 57 -15.61 11.56 3.20
CA THR A 57 -15.99 12.88 2.64
C THR A 57 -17.44 13.27 3.01
N ARG A 58 -18.24 12.40 3.65
CA ARG A 58 -19.70 12.56 3.82
C ARG A 58 -20.26 12.45 5.25
N GLY A 59 -19.48 12.17 6.29
CA GLY A 59 -20.02 12.09 7.67
C GLY A 59 -19.03 11.58 8.74
N PRO A 60 -19.46 11.46 10.02
CA PRO A 60 -18.57 11.07 11.11
C PRO A 60 -18.13 9.60 11.00
N ILE A 61 -16.82 9.42 11.12
CA ILE A 61 -16.03 8.21 10.82
C ILE A 61 -16.61 6.92 11.44
N PRO A 62 -17.04 5.91 10.65
CA PRO A 62 -17.15 4.55 11.15
C PRO A 62 -15.73 4.02 11.40
N ARG A 63 -15.37 3.84 12.67
CA ARG A 63 -14.05 3.29 13.04
C ARG A 63 -13.95 1.87 12.50
N PRO A 64 -13.04 1.57 11.55
CA PRO A 64 -12.78 0.18 11.20
C PRO A 64 -12.23 -0.48 12.46
N VAL A 65 -12.90 -1.53 12.92
CA VAL A 65 -12.39 -2.42 13.96
C VAL A 65 -11.28 -3.24 13.31
N LEU A 66 -10.13 -2.60 13.09
CA LEU A 66 -8.94 -3.24 12.56
C LEU A 66 -8.30 -4.00 13.72
N GLY A 67 -8.92 -5.13 14.06
CA GLY A 67 -8.43 -6.09 15.03
C GLY A 67 -7.20 -6.80 14.47
N PHE A 68 -6.07 -6.10 14.38
CA PHE A 68 -4.77 -6.75 14.39
C PHE A 68 -4.49 -7.21 15.82
N ARG A 69 -5.12 -8.32 16.20
CA ARG A 69 -4.75 -9.09 17.39
C ARG A 69 -3.81 -10.22 16.98
#